data_AF-A0AAW8KH27-F1
#
_entry.id   AF-A0AAW8KH27-F1
#
_cell.length_a   1.000
_cell.length_b   1.000
_cell.length_c   1.000
_cell.angle_alpha   90.00
_cell.angle_beta   90.00
_cell.angle_gamma   90.00
#
_symmetry.space_group_name_H-M   'P 1'
#
loop_
_entity.id
_entity.type
_entity.pdbx_description
1 polymer ?
#
loop_
_entity_poly.entity_id
_entity_poly.type
_entity_poly.pdbx_seq_one_letter_code
_entity_poly.pdbx_strand_id
1 'polypeptide(L)'
;ALNTGTQPSSLSKDVVTGLLKEKMEFEGLVFTDALVMKGARQDGKANGLAAFKAGNDVLLEPYKLDQSVKDLIAYYNNSEEG
;
A
#
# COMPACT_ATOMS: atom_id res chain seq x y z
N ALA A 1 16.18 7.46 11.43
CA ALA A 1 14.98 6.72 10.97
C ALA A 1 14.45 7.42 9.73
N LEU A 2 13.88 6.68 8.77
CA LEU A 2 13.13 7.29 7.66
C LEU A 2 11.95 8.07 8.24
N ASN A 3 11.71 9.28 7.74
CA ASN A 3 10.61 10.11 8.22
C ASN A 3 9.30 9.68 7.55
N THR A 4 8.63 8.68 8.12
CA THR A 4 7.31 8.22 7.64
C THR A 4 6.15 8.90 8.37
N GLY A 5 6.46 9.91 9.22
CA GLY A 5 5.50 10.46 10.17
C GLY A 5 4.92 9.37 11.08
N THR A 6 3.59 9.23 11.07
CA THR A 6 2.85 8.19 11.82
C THR A 6 2.39 7.04 10.91
N GLN A 7 2.81 7.01 9.65
CA GLN A 7 2.35 6.04 8.68
C GLN A 7 3.22 4.76 8.70
N PRO A 8 2.60 3.55 8.72
CA PRO A 8 3.34 2.30 8.58
C PRO A 8 4.06 2.21 7.24
N SER A 9 5.22 1.56 7.20
CA SER A 9 6.01 1.40 5.98
C SER A 9 5.22 0.80 4.83
N SER A 10 4.37 -0.20 5.09
CA SER A 10 3.52 -0.84 4.07
C SER A 10 2.55 0.12 3.37
N LEU A 11 2.29 1.30 3.95
CA LEU A 11 1.40 2.33 3.40
C LEU A 11 2.16 3.59 2.98
N SER A 12 3.49 3.60 3.05
CA SER A 12 4.32 4.78 2.79
C SER A 12 5.01 4.67 1.43
N LYS A 13 4.61 5.54 0.49
CA LYS A 13 5.24 5.64 -0.83
C LYS A 13 6.73 6.00 -0.74
N ASP A 14 7.10 6.85 0.22
CA ASP A 14 8.50 7.28 0.40
C ASP A 14 9.40 6.11 0.82
N VAL A 15 8.86 5.13 1.55
CA VAL A 15 9.61 3.92 1.94
C VAL A 15 9.59 2.88 0.84
N VAL A 16 8.41 2.50 0.36
CA VAL A 16 8.29 1.37 -0.57
C VAL A 16 8.79 1.77 -1.96
N THR A 17 8.23 2.81 -2.56
CA THR A 17 8.70 3.27 -3.87
C THR A 17 10.01 4.05 -3.75
N GLY A 18 10.03 5.12 -2.94
CA GLY A 18 11.14 6.08 -2.94
C GLY A 18 12.47 5.51 -2.42
N LEU A 19 12.44 4.72 -1.35
CA LEU A 19 13.66 4.09 -0.84
C LEU A 19 13.90 2.73 -1.48
N LEU A 20 12.99 1.78 -1.32
CA LEU A 20 13.25 0.39 -1.68
C LEU A 20 13.34 0.22 -3.21
N LYS A 21 12.34 0.67 -3.97
CA LYS A 21 12.34 0.46 -5.43
C LYS A 21 13.31 1.41 -6.14
N GLU A 22 13.27 2.71 -5.83
CA GLU A 22 14.05 3.72 -6.56
C GLU A 22 15.50 3.82 -6.07
N LYS A 23 15.75 4.10 -4.78
CA LYS A 23 17.13 4.34 -4.28
C LYS A 23 17.95 3.08 -4.08
N MET A 24 17.31 1.97 -3.72
CA MET A 24 17.98 0.68 -3.57
C MET A 24 17.89 -0.16 -4.84
N GLU A 25 17.24 0.35 -5.89
CA GLU A 25 17.09 -0.31 -7.20
C GLU A 25 16.53 -1.74 -7.06
N PHE A 26 15.60 -1.95 -6.13
CA PHE A 26 14.97 -3.26 -5.94
C PHE A 26 13.94 -3.52 -7.06
N GLU A 27 14.24 -4.52 -7.90
CA GLU A 27 13.40 -4.92 -9.04
C GLU A 27 12.54 -6.16 -8.78
N GLY A 28 12.59 -6.71 -7.55
CA GLY A 28 11.78 -7.85 -7.16
C GLY A 28 10.33 -7.49 -6.84
N LEU A 29 9.55 -8.50 -6.45
CA LEU A 29 8.19 -8.32 -5.96
C LEU A 29 8.19 -7.82 -4.51
N VAL A 30 7.39 -6.79 -4.24
CA VAL A 30 7.18 -6.24 -2.91
C VAL A 30 5.89 -6.78 -2.32
N PHE A 31 6.00 -7.46 -1.18
CA PHE A 31 4.88 -8.01 -0.43
C PHE A 31 4.65 -7.18 0.82
N THR A 32 3.38 -6.95 1.16
CA THR A 32 3.03 -6.50 2.50
C THR A 32 3.04 -7.69 3.47
N ASP A 33 3.34 -7.43 4.73
CA ASP A 33 2.83 -8.27 5.82
C ASP A 33 1.29 -8.12 5.93
N ALA A 34 0.65 -8.92 6.80
CA ALA A 34 -0.80 -8.95 6.96
C ALA A 34 -1.37 -7.57 7.34
N LEU A 35 -2.08 -6.95 6.40
CA LEU A 35 -2.65 -5.60 6.54
C LEU A 35 -3.82 -5.52 7.54
N VAL A 36 -4.35 -6.67 7.95
CA VAL A 36 -5.32 -6.78 9.04
C VAL A 36 -4.67 -6.55 10.41
N MET A 37 -3.34 -6.58 10.54
CA MET A 37 -2.66 -6.36 11.83
C MET A 37 -2.90 -4.94 12.37
N LYS A 38 -3.03 -4.81 13.69
CA LYS A 38 -3.30 -3.51 14.36
C LYS A 38 -2.31 -2.42 13.96
N GLY A 39 -1.04 -2.77 13.77
CA GLY A 39 0.03 -1.83 13.37
C GLY A 39 -0.09 -1.32 11.93
N ALA A 40 -0.83 -2.01 11.06
CA ALA A 40 -1.06 -1.60 9.67
C ALA A 40 -2.42 -0.92 9.46
N ARG A 41 -3.28 -0.86 10.49
CA ARG A 41 -4.61 -0.24 10.41
C ARG A 41 -4.51 1.29 10.61
N GLN A 42 -5.22 2.04 9.78
CA GLN A 42 -5.39 3.48 9.95
C GLN A 42 -6.84 3.78 10.30
N ASP A 43 -7.13 3.97 11.59
CA ASP A 43 -8.41 4.47 12.11
C ASP A 43 -9.66 3.76 11.55
N GLY A 44 -9.57 2.44 11.35
CA GLY A 44 -10.68 1.64 10.83
C GLY A 44 -10.99 1.83 9.34
N LYS A 45 -10.14 2.50 8.57
CA LYS A 45 -10.27 2.64 7.11
C LYS A 45 -9.70 1.43 6.38
N ALA A 46 -10.28 1.12 5.21
CA ALA A 46 -9.69 0.15 4.29
C ALA A 46 -8.29 0.61 3.87
N ASN A 47 -7.34 -0.31 3.74
CA ASN A 47 -5.94 0.02 3.53
C ASN A 47 -5.32 -0.62 2.28
N GLY A 48 -6.06 -1.45 1.54
CA GLY A 48 -5.53 -2.11 0.33
C GLY A 48 -5.11 -1.11 -0.75
N LEU A 49 -5.97 -0.14 -1.09
CA LEU A 49 -5.62 0.87 -2.10
C LEU A 49 -4.42 1.73 -1.69
N ALA A 50 -4.30 2.07 -0.40
CA ALA A 50 -3.16 2.83 0.11
C ALA A 50 -1.86 2.03 0.01
N ALA A 51 -1.89 0.73 0.36
CA ALA A 51 -0.75 -0.16 0.23
C ALA A 51 -0.34 -0.34 -1.25
N PHE A 52 -1.29 -0.52 -2.15
CA PHE A 52 -1.02 -0.58 -3.59
C PHE A 52 -0.36 0.72 -4.09
N LYS A 53 -0.92 1.88 -3.76
CA LYS A 53 -0.37 3.20 -4.14
C LYS A 53 1.01 3.49 -3.54
N ALA A 54 1.33 2.87 -2.40
CA ALA A 54 2.67 2.94 -1.82
C ALA A 54 3.72 2.22 -2.67
N GLY A 55 3.32 1.28 -3.54
CA GLY A 55 4.21 0.57 -4.46
C GLY A 55 4.34 -0.93 -4.19
N ASN A 56 3.50 -1.49 -3.33
CA ASN A 56 3.48 -2.93 -3.06
C ASN A 56 2.76 -3.68 -4.19
N ASP A 57 3.29 -4.85 -4.56
CA ASP A 57 2.77 -5.68 -5.65
C ASP A 57 1.80 -6.75 -5.14
N VAL A 58 2.04 -7.30 -3.94
CA VAL A 58 1.17 -8.31 -3.31
C VAL A 58 0.73 -7.84 -1.93
N LEU A 59 -0.60 -7.78 -1.74
CA LEU A 59 -1.23 -7.30 -0.52
C LEU A 59 -1.74 -8.48 0.31
N LEU A 60 -1.07 -8.78 1.43
CA LEU A 60 -1.48 -9.85 2.34
C LEU A 60 -2.57 -9.38 3.30
N GLU A 61 -3.69 -10.10 3.34
CA GLU A 61 -4.86 -9.84 4.19
C GLU A 61 -5.28 -8.35 4.33
N PRO A 62 -5.69 -7.67 3.24
CA PRO A 62 -6.18 -6.28 3.29
C PRO A 62 -7.29 -6.09 4.34
N TYR A 63 -7.18 -5.03 5.15
CA TYR A 63 -8.23 -4.69 6.10
C TYR A 63 -9.47 -4.16 5.36
N LYS A 64 -10.66 -4.64 5.73
CA LYS A 64 -11.92 -4.44 4.97
C LYS A 64 -11.75 -4.84 3.50
N LEU A 65 -11.54 -6.14 3.27
CA LEU A 65 -11.23 -6.71 1.95
C LEU A 65 -12.21 -6.24 0.85
N ASP A 66 -13.52 -6.36 1.07
CA ASP A 66 -14.53 -5.96 0.08
C ASP A 66 -14.40 -4.50 -0.35
N GLN A 67 -14.15 -3.60 0.60
CA GLN A 67 -13.96 -2.18 0.29
C GLN A 67 -12.63 -1.95 -0.42
N SER A 68 -11.55 -2.61 0.03
CA SER A 68 -10.24 -2.50 -0.62
C SER A 68 -10.28 -2.94 -2.09
N VAL A 69 -11.00 -4.03 -2.40
CA VAL A 69 -11.18 -4.51 -3.78
C VAL A 69 -11.99 -3.51 -4.60
N LYS A 70 -13.10 -2.99 -4.06
CA LYS A 70 -13.91 -1.95 -4.73
C LYS A 70 -13.10 -0.69 -5.02
N ASP A 71 -12.30 -0.24 -4.05
CA ASP A 71 -11.46 0.95 -4.17
C ASP A 71 -10.39 0.78 -5.26
N LEU A 72 -9.79 -0.42 -5.36
CA LEU A 72 -8.82 -0.76 -6.40
C LEU A 72 -9.44 -0.79 -7.81
N ILE A 73 -10.60 -1.43 -7.96
CA ILE A 73 -11.31 -1.47 -9.25
C ILE A 73 -11.73 -0.06 -9.67
N ALA A 74 -12.30 0.73 -8.76
CA ALA A 74 -12.68 2.10 -9.04
C ALA A 74 -11.46 2.96 -9.42
N TYR A 75 -10.34 2.79 -8.73
CA TYR A 75 -9.09 3.47 -9.06
C TYR A 75 -8.59 3.11 -10.47
N TYR A 76 -8.61 1.82 -10.83
CA TYR A 76 -8.19 1.36 -12.16
C TYR A 76 -9.07 1.95 -13.27
N ASN A 77 -10.39 1.82 -13.15
CA ASN A 77 -11.32 2.30 -14.17
C ASN A 77 -11.25 3.82 -14.38
N ASN A 78 -11.08 4.59 -13.30
CA ASN A 78 -10.95 6.05 -13.41
C ASN A 78 -9.57 6.49 -13.94
N SER A 79 -8.56 5.61 -13.94
CA SER A 79 -7.23 5.93 -14.47
C SER A 79 -7.09 5.75 -15.98
N GLU A 80 -8.06 5.10 -16.64
CA GLU A 80 -8.08 4.96 -18.10
C GLU A 80 -8.87 6.09 -18.81
N GLU A 81 -9.53 6.98 -18.07
CA GLU A 81 -10.31 8.10 -18.61
C GLU A 81 -9.51 9.42 -18.77
N GLY A 82 -8.18 9.40 -18.54
CA GLY A 82 -7.29 10.56 -18.72
C GLY A 82 -6.06 10.23 -19.55
#